data_AF-A0A2E4J1W9-F1
#
_entry.id   AF-A0A2E4J1W9-F1
#
_cell.length_a   1.000
_cell.length_b   1.000
_cell.length_c   1.000
_cell.angle_alpha   90.00
_cell.angle_beta   90.00
_cell.angle_gamma   90.00
#
_symmetry.space_group_name_H-M   'P 1'
#
loop_
_entity.id
_entity.type
_entity.pdbx_description
1 polymer ?
#
loop_
_entity_poly.entity_id
_entity_poly.type
_entity_poly.pdbx_seq_one_letter_code
_entity_poly.pdbx_strand_id
1 'polypeptide(L)'
;MAQPSSVASSSLPPSLPKRERDESGGAAPGERPAKDPRYNYDSITEFVDVRGVREMRRQIAELVAQPQRTEAELKRADMFVRWIDTLEQECGPPKDGPLGFEVRPLQCDYRSRHGGGRIYATGMATIETGPGKAKTVCVQGAPREVRPFLCCRFAHDYDLKNCQPSILYQLPRRLSWTDKRAPPDMTELRKWCDDRPEWIEHVAEAHSLPSDEDRFPEYRKDTVKELMIRLMFGGTYDAWLKENNMDTKYEPRSERVMKLAEELANLRKAVFDSCEWLAFVRKDRERLKREGKKETDEAIDKSVFSRIAQSLENEVLSSMRRHLHENGWRALTLCFDGLVVQHRPERTLDLEAMNARIKKDTKFDLEVVEKALFSADFPVLSLARAK
;
A
#
# COMPACT_ATOMS: atom_id res chain seq x y z
N MET A 1 62.37 -23.76 5.45
CA MET A 1 62.31 -23.19 4.08
C MET A 1 61.34 -24.04 3.28
N ALA A 2 60.11 -23.56 3.11
CA ALA A 2 59.08 -24.20 2.29
C ALA A 2 58.29 -23.10 1.57
N GLN A 3 58.08 -23.30 0.27
CA GLN A 3 57.46 -22.37 -0.67
C GLN A 3 55.93 -22.23 -0.44
N PRO A 4 55.31 -21.11 -0.83
CA PRO A 4 53.86 -20.93 -0.75
C PRO A 4 53.14 -21.46 -2.01
N SER A 5 52.06 -22.21 -1.80
CA SER A 5 51.15 -22.66 -2.87
C SER A 5 50.18 -21.55 -3.26
N SER A 6 49.98 -21.39 -4.57
CA SER A 6 49.16 -20.39 -5.24
C SER A 6 47.66 -20.54 -4.97
N VAL A 7 47.00 -19.38 -4.85
CA VAL A 7 45.55 -19.23 -4.77
C VAL A 7 44.97 -19.21 -6.19
N ALA A 8 44.08 -20.14 -6.50
CA ALA A 8 43.32 -20.16 -7.75
C ALA A 8 42.19 -19.12 -7.70
N SER A 9 42.16 -18.22 -8.69
CA SER A 9 41.09 -17.26 -8.90
C SER A 9 39.84 -17.95 -9.45
N SER A 10 38.77 -18.02 -8.66
CA SER A 10 37.46 -18.44 -9.17
C SER A 10 36.79 -17.26 -9.89
N SER A 11 36.72 -17.34 -11.21
CA SER A 11 35.90 -16.49 -12.05
C SER A 11 34.42 -16.64 -11.68
N LEU A 12 33.76 -15.52 -11.43
CA LEU A 12 32.31 -15.46 -11.26
C LEU A 12 31.63 -15.86 -12.59
N PRO A 13 30.56 -16.67 -12.57
CA PRO A 13 29.82 -17.01 -13.77
C PRO A 13 29.08 -15.79 -14.32
N PRO A 14 28.91 -15.70 -15.65
CA PRO A 14 28.26 -14.56 -16.29
C PRO A 14 26.80 -14.44 -15.82
N SER A 15 26.42 -13.22 -15.44
CA SER A 15 25.06 -12.86 -15.09
C SER A 15 24.11 -13.23 -16.23
N LEU A 16 23.12 -14.06 -15.93
CA LEU A 16 22.01 -14.35 -16.85
C LEU A 16 21.32 -13.05 -17.26
N PRO A 17 20.95 -12.89 -18.55
CA PRO A 17 20.26 -11.69 -19.01
C PRO A 17 18.95 -11.53 -18.26
N LYS A 18 18.76 -10.36 -17.64
CA LYS A 18 17.46 -9.92 -17.13
C LYS A 18 16.49 -9.98 -18.30
N ARG A 19 15.52 -10.90 -18.27
CA ARG A 19 14.41 -10.87 -19.24
C ARG A 19 13.74 -9.50 -19.13
N GLU A 20 13.73 -8.81 -20.25
CA GLU A 20 12.84 -7.69 -20.54
C GLU A 20 11.44 -8.06 -20.03
N ARG A 21 10.80 -7.11 -19.34
CA ARG A 21 9.35 -7.22 -19.09
C ARG A 21 8.73 -7.52 -20.44
N ASP A 22 7.81 -8.49 -20.49
CA ASP A 22 6.92 -8.66 -21.64
C ASP A 22 6.42 -7.27 -22.01
N GLU A 23 6.96 -6.74 -23.11
CA GLU A 23 6.39 -5.64 -23.84
C GLU A 23 5.07 -6.20 -24.38
N SER A 24 4.04 -6.16 -23.53
CA SER A 24 2.67 -6.22 -24.01
C SER A 24 2.58 -5.14 -25.08
N GLY A 25 2.49 -5.57 -26.34
CA GLY A 25 2.42 -4.67 -27.50
C GLY A 25 1.53 -3.50 -27.16
N GLY A 26 2.08 -2.28 -27.28
CA GLY A 26 1.41 -1.06 -26.87
C GLY A 26 0.03 -1.02 -27.51
N ALA A 27 -1.01 -1.13 -26.70
CA ALA A 27 -2.37 -0.91 -27.14
C ALA A 27 -2.43 0.50 -27.76
N ALA A 28 -3.21 0.66 -28.83
CA ALA A 28 -3.45 1.98 -29.39
C ALA A 28 -4.02 2.91 -28.29
N PRO A 29 -3.76 4.23 -28.34
CA PRO A 29 -4.31 5.17 -27.37
C PRO A 29 -5.83 4.97 -27.23
N GLY A 30 -6.28 4.58 -26.03
CA GLY A 30 -7.69 4.32 -25.73
C GLY A 30 -8.15 2.85 -25.80
N GLU A 31 -7.34 1.92 -26.31
CA GLU A 31 -7.66 0.48 -26.24
C GLU A 31 -7.27 -0.10 -24.87
N ARG A 32 -8.24 -0.71 -24.20
CA ARG A 32 -7.99 -1.34 -22.90
C ARG A 32 -7.21 -2.65 -23.06
N PRO A 33 -6.22 -2.91 -22.20
CA PRO A 33 -5.52 -4.18 -22.22
C PRO A 33 -6.48 -5.34 -21.97
N ALA A 34 -6.24 -6.45 -22.67
CA ALA A 34 -7.00 -7.68 -22.48
C ALA A 34 -6.96 -8.13 -21.00
N LYS A 35 -8.11 -8.55 -20.48
CA LYS A 35 -8.23 -9.04 -19.10
C LYS A 35 -7.57 -10.41 -18.98
N ASP A 36 -6.66 -10.55 -18.01
CA ASP A 36 -5.96 -11.79 -17.73
C ASP A 36 -6.89 -12.74 -16.97
N PRO A 37 -7.19 -13.95 -17.50
CA PRO A 37 -8.16 -14.87 -16.90
C PRO A 37 -7.75 -15.36 -15.51
N ARG A 38 -6.52 -15.11 -15.07
CA ARG A 38 -6.01 -15.45 -13.72
C ARG A 38 -6.48 -14.47 -12.63
N TYR A 39 -7.21 -13.42 -12.99
CA TYR A 39 -7.68 -12.39 -12.08
C TYR A 39 -9.20 -12.21 -12.16
N ASN A 40 -9.80 -11.79 -11.04
CA ASN A 40 -11.13 -11.20 -11.00
C ASN A 40 -11.02 -9.70 -11.27
N TYR A 41 -12.01 -9.15 -11.96
CA TYR A 41 -12.09 -7.73 -12.29
C TYR A 41 -13.43 -7.16 -11.84
N ASP A 42 -13.36 -6.12 -11.01
CA ASP A 42 -14.45 -5.21 -10.74
C ASP A 42 -14.21 -3.91 -11.51
N SER A 43 -15.27 -3.17 -11.82
CA SER A 43 -15.18 -1.88 -12.52
C SER A 43 -15.93 -0.81 -11.75
N ILE A 44 -15.32 0.36 -11.54
CA ILE A 44 -15.92 1.51 -10.88
C ILE A 44 -15.64 2.75 -11.73
N THR A 45 -16.67 3.57 -11.96
CA THR A 45 -16.47 4.91 -12.52
C THR A 45 -16.14 5.88 -11.38
N GLU A 46 -14.89 6.32 -11.35
CA GLU A 46 -14.42 7.42 -10.51
C GLU A 46 -14.83 8.77 -11.11
N PHE A 47 -14.89 9.80 -10.27
CA PHE A 47 -15.15 11.17 -10.68
C PHE A 47 -13.96 12.04 -10.31
N VAL A 48 -13.39 12.70 -11.30
CA VAL A 48 -12.29 13.65 -11.15
C VAL A 48 -12.83 15.06 -11.17
N ASP A 49 -12.57 15.82 -10.11
CA ASP A 49 -12.97 17.22 -10.00
C ASP A 49 -12.23 18.13 -11.00
N VAL A 50 -12.97 18.75 -11.91
CA VAL A 50 -12.37 19.65 -12.92
C VAL A 50 -11.73 20.88 -12.30
N ARG A 51 -12.36 21.47 -11.26
CA ARG A 51 -11.81 22.65 -10.59
C ARG A 51 -10.57 22.28 -9.79
N GLY A 52 -10.57 21.11 -9.16
CA GLY A 52 -9.43 20.65 -8.38
C GLY A 52 -8.20 20.35 -9.23
N VAL A 53 -8.39 19.77 -10.42
CA VAL A 53 -7.28 19.60 -11.40
C VAL A 53 -6.72 20.96 -11.84
N ARG A 54 -7.57 21.94 -12.15
CA ARG A 54 -7.13 23.30 -12.52
C ARG A 54 -6.35 23.97 -11.38
N GLU A 55 -6.87 23.87 -10.17
CA GLU A 55 -6.25 24.44 -8.98
C GLU A 55 -4.90 23.81 -8.69
N MET A 56 -4.80 22.49 -8.80
CA MET A 56 -3.53 21.77 -8.65
C MET A 56 -2.49 22.25 -9.68
N ARG A 57 -2.87 22.42 -10.95
CA ARG A 57 -1.96 22.96 -11.98
C ARG A 57 -1.48 24.37 -11.65
N ARG A 58 -2.38 25.24 -11.19
CA ARG A 58 -2.04 26.60 -10.74
C ARG A 58 -1.00 26.54 -9.62
N GLN A 59 -1.25 25.75 -8.58
CA GLN A 59 -0.33 25.61 -7.45
C GLN A 59 1.02 25.02 -7.86
N ILE A 60 1.07 24.03 -8.77
CA ILE A 60 2.34 23.50 -9.29
C ILE A 60 3.14 24.60 -10.01
N ALA A 61 2.50 25.38 -10.88
CA ALA A 61 3.16 26.47 -11.60
C ALA A 61 3.74 27.52 -10.63
N GLU A 62 2.99 27.88 -9.59
CA GLU A 62 3.46 28.79 -8.55
C GLU A 62 4.63 28.23 -7.74
N LEU A 63 4.59 26.94 -7.39
CA LEU A 63 5.66 26.28 -6.65
C LEU A 63 6.95 26.21 -7.47
N VAL A 64 6.85 25.96 -8.78
CA VAL A 64 8.00 25.90 -9.71
C VAL A 64 8.60 27.29 -9.94
N ALA A 65 7.78 28.36 -9.95
CA ALA A 65 8.26 29.73 -10.12
C ALA A 65 9.05 30.26 -8.91
N GLN A 66 9.03 29.56 -7.77
CA GLN A 66 9.76 29.99 -6.58
C GLN A 66 11.28 29.75 -6.73
N PRO A 67 12.12 30.74 -6.40
CA PRO A 67 13.56 30.71 -6.71
C PRO A 67 14.39 29.70 -5.88
N GLN A 68 13.83 29.12 -4.82
CA GLN A 68 14.57 28.28 -3.86
C GLN A 68 14.17 26.80 -3.92
N ARG A 69 13.79 26.28 -5.08
CA ARG A 69 13.43 24.87 -5.24
C ARG A 69 14.65 23.97 -5.44
N THR A 70 14.68 22.88 -4.70
CA THR A 70 15.66 21.81 -4.89
C THR A 70 15.38 21.05 -6.19
N GLU A 71 16.40 20.42 -6.75
CA GLU A 71 16.25 19.57 -7.95
C GLU A 71 15.22 18.44 -7.74
N ALA A 72 15.17 17.87 -6.53
CA ALA A 72 14.23 16.81 -6.17
C ALA A 72 12.77 17.32 -6.18
N GLU A 73 12.53 18.53 -5.68
CA GLU A 73 11.20 19.15 -5.72
C GLU A 73 10.78 19.47 -7.16
N LEU A 74 11.68 19.98 -8.00
CA LEU A 74 11.38 20.25 -9.41
C LEU A 74 11.06 18.96 -10.18
N LYS A 75 11.81 17.89 -9.95
CA LYS A 75 11.52 16.55 -10.48
C LYS A 75 10.16 16.03 -10.01
N ARG A 76 9.79 16.28 -8.76
CA ARG A 76 8.47 15.89 -8.23
C ARG A 76 7.34 16.70 -8.87
N ALA A 77 7.53 18.01 -9.06
CA ALA A 77 6.57 18.87 -9.74
C ALA A 77 6.35 18.41 -11.19
N ASP A 78 7.42 18.14 -11.93
CA ASP A 78 7.35 17.57 -13.28
C ASP A 78 6.60 16.22 -13.30
N MET A 79 6.87 15.34 -12.34
CA MET A 79 6.14 14.08 -12.20
C MET A 79 4.64 14.30 -11.96
N PHE A 80 4.26 15.29 -11.14
CA PHE A 80 2.85 15.65 -10.96
C PHE A 80 2.22 16.17 -12.25
N VAL A 81 2.89 17.05 -13.01
CA VAL A 81 2.38 17.53 -14.30
C VAL A 81 2.13 16.36 -15.25
N ARG A 82 3.12 15.48 -15.42
CA ARG A 82 2.97 14.28 -16.26
C ARG A 82 1.83 13.38 -15.80
N TRP A 83 1.69 13.18 -14.48
CA TRP A 83 0.59 12.38 -13.91
C TRP A 83 -0.78 12.99 -14.26
N ILE A 84 -0.92 14.31 -14.16
CA ILE A 84 -2.17 15.04 -14.45
C ILE A 84 -2.48 15.02 -15.93
N ASP A 85 -1.49 15.28 -16.79
CA ASP A 85 -1.65 15.24 -18.24
C ASP A 85 -2.17 13.86 -18.69
N THR A 86 -1.57 12.79 -18.17
CA THR A 86 -2.03 11.42 -18.45
C THR A 86 -3.41 11.15 -17.86
N LEU A 87 -3.73 11.60 -16.63
CA LEU A 87 -5.07 11.48 -16.06
C LEU A 87 -6.13 12.13 -16.97
N GLU A 88 -5.87 13.34 -17.45
CA GLU A 88 -6.80 14.09 -18.29
C GLU A 88 -7.02 13.46 -19.66
N GLN A 89 -6.04 12.73 -20.20
CA GLN A 89 -6.19 11.95 -21.43
C GLN A 89 -7.08 10.71 -21.24
N GLU A 90 -7.04 10.10 -20.05
CA GLU A 90 -7.85 8.91 -19.71
C GLU A 90 -9.28 9.25 -19.28
N CYS A 91 -9.51 10.49 -18.86
CA CYS A 91 -10.81 10.96 -18.41
C CYS A 91 -11.78 11.22 -19.58
N GLY A 92 -13.04 10.83 -19.42
CA GLY A 92 -14.13 11.20 -20.32
C GLY A 92 -14.44 12.71 -20.34
N PRO A 93 -15.41 13.15 -21.15
CA PRO A 93 -15.81 14.55 -21.22
C PRO A 93 -16.38 15.04 -19.88
N PRO A 94 -16.27 16.35 -19.58
CA PRO A 94 -16.89 16.96 -18.41
C PRO A 94 -18.41 16.72 -18.36
N LYS A 95 -18.95 16.52 -17.16
CA LYS A 95 -20.39 16.38 -16.89
C LYS A 95 -20.72 16.75 -15.44
N ASP A 96 -22.01 16.80 -15.14
CA ASP A 96 -22.47 16.95 -13.76
C ASP A 96 -22.15 15.70 -12.93
N GLY A 97 -21.48 15.93 -11.81
CA GLY A 97 -21.04 14.92 -10.87
C GLY A 97 -21.81 14.94 -9.55
N PRO A 98 -21.27 14.24 -8.54
CA PRO A 98 -21.79 14.31 -7.18
C PRO A 98 -21.97 15.77 -6.72
N LEU A 99 -23.11 16.04 -6.08
CA LEU A 99 -23.48 17.37 -5.57
C LEU A 99 -23.55 18.48 -6.63
N GLY A 100 -23.65 18.12 -7.92
CA GLY A 100 -23.71 19.09 -9.03
C GLY A 100 -22.38 19.72 -9.41
N PHE A 101 -21.25 19.20 -8.90
CA PHE A 101 -19.94 19.67 -9.33
C PHE A 101 -19.60 19.19 -10.73
N GLU A 102 -18.96 20.03 -11.54
CA GLU A 102 -18.39 19.62 -12.82
C GLU A 102 -17.24 18.63 -12.60
N VAL A 103 -17.39 17.41 -13.11
CA VAL A 103 -16.41 16.32 -13.00
C VAL A 103 -16.13 15.68 -14.35
N ARG A 104 -15.02 14.98 -14.45
CA ARG A 104 -14.75 14.07 -15.57
C ARG A 104 -14.81 12.62 -15.08
N PRO A 105 -15.57 11.73 -15.75
CA PRO A 105 -15.62 10.33 -15.38
C PRO A 105 -14.33 9.63 -15.79
N LEU A 106 -13.74 8.88 -14.87
CA LEU A 106 -12.62 7.98 -15.13
C LEU A 106 -13.09 6.55 -14.90
N GLN A 107 -13.01 5.71 -15.92
CA GLN A 107 -13.40 4.32 -15.76
C GLN A 107 -12.21 3.51 -15.24
N CYS A 108 -12.32 3.05 -13.99
CA CYS A 108 -11.29 2.25 -13.35
C CYS A 108 -11.69 0.78 -13.31
N ASP A 109 -10.76 -0.09 -13.69
CA ASP A 109 -10.87 -1.51 -13.39
C ASP A 109 -10.03 -1.83 -12.16
N TYR A 110 -10.48 -2.79 -11.35
CA TYR A 110 -9.83 -3.24 -10.14
C TYR A 110 -9.61 -4.73 -10.26
N ARG A 111 -8.35 -5.15 -10.26
CA ARG A 111 -7.99 -6.56 -10.34
C ARG A 111 -7.62 -7.11 -8.97
N SER A 112 -8.11 -8.30 -8.69
CA SER A 112 -7.67 -9.14 -7.57
C SER A 112 -7.33 -10.53 -8.11
N ARG A 113 -6.26 -11.14 -7.60
CA ARG A 113 -5.88 -12.48 -8.09
C ARG A 113 -6.85 -13.54 -7.57
N HIS A 114 -7.11 -14.58 -8.37
CA HIS A 114 -7.92 -15.72 -7.91
C HIS A 114 -7.32 -16.34 -6.65
N GLY A 115 -8.17 -16.56 -5.64
CA GLY A 115 -7.74 -17.08 -4.35
C GLY A 115 -6.87 -16.11 -3.54
N GLY A 116 -7.09 -14.80 -3.66
CA GLY A 116 -6.55 -13.83 -2.71
C GLY A 116 -5.42 -12.93 -3.21
N GLY A 117 -5.01 -11.99 -2.35
CA GLY A 117 -4.05 -10.93 -2.68
C GLY A 117 -4.71 -9.57 -2.89
N ARG A 118 -3.92 -8.49 -2.81
CA ARG A 118 -4.44 -7.12 -2.77
C ARG A 118 -5.19 -6.71 -4.05
N ILE A 119 -6.22 -5.88 -3.88
CA ILE A 119 -6.98 -5.27 -4.98
C ILE A 119 -6.21 -4.06 -5.52
N TYR A 120 -5.89 -4.07 -6.81
CA TYR A 120 -5.18 -2.98 -7.47
C TYR A 120 -5.97 -2.40 -8.63
N ALA A 121 -6.00 -1.08 -8.70
CA ALA A 121 -6.49 -0.36 -9.87
C ALA A 121 -5.64 -0.72 -11.10
N THR A 122 -6.30 -0.85 -12.25
CA THR A 122 -5.75 -1.29 -13.55
C THR A 122 -6.67 -0.79 -14.67
N GLY A 123 -6.22 -0.90 -15.92
CA GLY A 123 -7.03 -0.54 -17.08
C GLY A 123 -6.95 0.93 -17.46
N MET A 124 -6.18 1.72 -16.72
CA MET A 124 -5.75 3.07 -17.07
C MET A 124 -4.25 3.09 -17.36
N ALA A 125 -3.82 4.15 -18.02
CA ALA A 125 -2.41 4.45 -18.18
C ALA A 125 -1.64 4.49 -16.83
N THR A 126 -0.35 4.20 -16.91
CA THR A 126 0.57 4.29 -15.77
C THR A 126 1.71 5.23 -16.10
N ILE A 127 2.13 6.02 -15.13
CA ILE A 127 3.35 6.83 -15.26
C ILE A 127 4.48 6.25 -14.41
N GLU A 128 5.71 6.33 -14.92
CA GLU A 128 6.89 6.02 -14.14
C GLU A 128 7.19 7.14 -13.15
N THR A 129 7.43 6.77 -11.90
CA THR A 129 7.70 7.69 -10.78
C THR A 129 9.09 7.47 -10.16
N GLY A 130 9.89 6.62 -10.81
CA GLY A 130 11.23 6.24 -10.40
C GLY A 130 11.54 4.80 -10.83
N PRO A 131 12.78 4.33 -10.61
CA PRO A 131 13.21 3.00 -11.02
C PRO A 131 12.28 1.91 -10.48
N GLY A 132 11.59 1.22 -11.40
CA GLY A 132 10.67 0.13 -11.08
C GLY A 132 9.36 0.54 -10.40
N LYS A 133 9.05 1.83 -10.26
CA LYS A 133 7.83 2.36 -9.63
C LYS A 133 6.93 3.00 -10.67
N ALA A 134 5.79 2.38 -10.93
CA ALA A 134 4.74 2.95 -11.77
C ALA A 134 3.47 3.20 -10.96
N LYS A 135 2.76 4.28 -11.27
CA LYS A 135 1.47 4.62 -10.66
C LYS A 135 0.40 4.71 -11.73
N THR A 136 -0.74 4.07 -11.49
CA THR A 136 -1.95 4.26 -12.30
C THR A 136 -2.48 5.68 -12.11
N VAL A 137 -3.05 6.25 -13.16
CA VAL A 137 -3.70 7.57 -13.10
C VAL A 137 -5.14 7.46 -12.60
N CYS A 138 -5.31 7.17 -11.31
CA CYS A 138 -6.61 7.12 -10.61
C CYS A 138 -6.47 7.54 -9.16
N VAL A 139 -7.56 7.64 -8.41
CA VAL A 139 -7.54 8.05 -6.99
C VAL A 139 -6.72 7.09 -6.12
N GLN A 140 -6.75 5.77 -6.38
CA GLN A 140 -5.91 4.78 -5.68
C GLN A 140 -4.41 4.99 -5.97
N GLY A 141 -4.06 5.25 -7.23
CA GLY A 141 -2.67 5.40 -7.69
C GLY A 141 -2.08 6.78 -7.43
N ALA A 142 -2.92 7.79 -7.21
CA ALA A 142 -2.54 9.18 -7.01
C ALA A 142 -1.49 9.34 -5.88
N PRO A 143 -0.51 10.24 -6.05
CA PRO A 143 0.27 10.75 -4.93
C PRO A 143 -0.64 11.28 -3.82
N ARG A 144 -0.20 11.20 -2.56
CA ARG A 144 -1.01 11.54 -1.40
C ARG A 144 -1.50 12.99 -1.46
N GLU A 145 -0.63 13.88 -1.90
CA GLU A 145 -0.85 15.33 -1.98
C GLU A 145 -1.77 15.71 -3.14
N VAL A 146 -1.82 14.87 -4.19
CA VAL A 146 -2.65 15.05 -5.38
C VAL A 146 -4.08 14.59 -5.14
N ARG A 147 -4.27 13.53 -4.34
CA ARG A 147 -5.57 12.87 -4.14
C ARG A 147 -6.72 13.83 -3.76
N PRO A 148 -6.55 14.77 -2.80
CA PRO A 148 -7.64 15.66 -2.41
C PRO A 148 -8.17 16.50 -3.57
N PHE A 149 -7.29 16.99 -4.46
CA PHE A 149 -7.69 17.77 -5.63
C PHE A 149 -8.60 16.98 -6.60
N LEU A 150 -8.67 15.66 -6.49
CA LEU A 150 -9.51 14.85 -7.36
C LEU A 150 -10.96 14.76 -6.87
N CYS A 151 -11.21 14.86 -5.56
CA CYS A 151 -12.53 14.52 -5.01
C CYS A 151 -12.90 15.12 -3.64
N CYS A 152 -12.07 15.97 -3.03
CA CYS A 152 -12.29 16.47 -1.66
C CYS A 152 -13.64 17.17 -1.46
N ARG A 153 -14.18 17.79 -2.50
CA ARG A 153 -15.44 18.56 -2.41
C ARG A 153 -16.69 17.68 -2.33
N PHE A 154 -16.58 16.38 -2.61
CA PHE A 154 -17.73 15.48 -2.67
C PHE A 154 -17.44 14.07 -2.14
N ALA A 155 -16.33 13.85 -1.44
CA ALA A 155 -15.96 12.53 -0.96
C ALA A 155 -15.23 12.54 0.38
N HIS A 156 -15.46 11.49 1.17
CA HIS A 156 -14.78 11.17 2.43
C HIS A 156 -13.86 9.96 2.24
N ASP A 157 -12.74 9.92 2.97
CA ASP A 157 -11.79 8.79 2.97
C ASP A 157 -11.96 7.99 4.26
N TYR A 158 -12.62 6.83 4.19
CA TYR A 158 -12.79 5.93 5.33
C TYR A 158 -11.77 4.79 5.26
N ASP A 159 -10.95 4.66 6.29
CA ASP A 159 -9.79 3.79 6.32
C ASP A 159 -9.74 2.95 7.59
N LEU A 160 -9.09 1.79 7.53
CA LEU A 160 -8.89 0.93 8.69
C LEU A 160 -7.63 1.34 9.44
N LYS A 161 -7.79 1.77 10.70
CA LYS A 161 -6.65 2.08 11.57
C LYS A 161 -5.82 0.83 11.81
N ASN A 162 -4.56 0.89 11.38
CA ASN A 162 -3.59 -0.21 11.53
C ASN A 162 -4.11 -1.56 11.00
N CYS A 163 -4.80 -1.60 9.86
CA CYS A 163 -5.46 -2.80 9.34
C CYS A 163 -4.62 -4.08 9.42
N GLN A 164 -3.50 -4.13 8.68
CA GLN A 164 -2.64 -5.31 8.61
C GLN A 164 -2.05 -5.71 9.98
N PRO A 165 -1.38 -4.81 10.73
CA PRO A 165 -0.94 -5.14 12.10
C PRO A 165 -2.07 -5.68 12.98
N SER A 166 -3.26 -5.08 12.87
CA SER A 166 -4.42 -5.44 13.69
C SER A 166 -4.96 -6.83 13.38
N ILE A 167 -5.02 -7.17 12.10
CA ILE A 167 -5.37 -8.52 11.65
C ILE A 167 -4.33 -9.52 12.14
N LEU A 168 -3.03 -9.21 11.95
CA LEU A 168 -1.95 -10.16 12.24
C LEU A 168 -1.78 -10.45 13.73
N TYR A 169 -1.99 -9.49 14.65
CA TYR A 169 -1.92 -9.79 16.09
C TYR A 169 -3.12 -10.61 16.57
N GLN A 170 -4.28 -10.49 15.92
CA GLN A 170 -5.49 -11.24 16.26
C GLN A 170 -5.51 -12.65 15.64
N LEU A 171 -4.85 -12.81 14.50
CA LEU A 171 -4.83 -14.04 13.71
C LEU A 171 -4.44 -15.30 14.52
N PRO A 172 -3.37 -15.32 15.35
CA PRO A 172 -2.99 -16.49 16.13
C PRO A 172 -4.14 -17.16 16.89
N ARG A 173 -5.04 -16.36 17.49
CA ARG A 173 -6.14 -16.84 18.33
C ARG A 173 -7.25 -17.54 17.54
N ARG A 174 -7.14 -17.52 16.22
CA ARG A 174 -8.11 -18.06 15.28
C ARG A 174 -7.57 -19.23 14.48
N LEU A 175 -6.33 -19.61 14.74
CA LEU A 175 -5.68 -20.75 14.12
C LEU A 175 -5.86 -21.96 15.03
N SER A 176 -5.95 -23.13 14.40
CA SER A 176 -5.95 -24.41 15.09
C SER A 176 -4.84 -25.31 14.54
N TRP A 177 -4.32 -26.17 15.42
CA TRP A 177 -3.27 -27.14 15.10
C TRP A 177 -3.64 -28.51 15.62
N THR A 178 -3.20 -29.55 14.91
CA THR A 178 -3.44 -30.94 15.29
C THR A 178 -2.79 -31.33 16.61
N ASP A 179 -1.66 -30.70 16.95
CA ASP A 179 -0.93 -30.88 18.21
C ASP A 179 -1.47 -30.02 19.37
N LYS A 180 -2.51 -29.23 19.13
CA LYS A 180 -3.15 -28.35 20.13
C LYS A 180 -2.18 -27.39 20.83
N ARG A 181 -1.09 -26.99 20.15
CA ARG A 181 -0.15 -25.99 20.67
C ARG A 181 -0.87 -24.68 20.99
N ALA A 182 -0.32 -23.92 21.94
CA ALA A 182 -0.80 -22.57 22.21
C ALA A 182 -0.48 -21.63 21.02
N PRO A 183 -1.32 -20.61 20.75
CA PRO A 183 -1.01 -19.58 19.76
C PRO A 183 0.30 -18.84 20.10
N PRO A 184 1.08 -18.40 19.10
CA PRO A 184 2.24 -17.55 19.35
C PRO A 184 1.86 -16.24 20.04
N ASP A 185 2.74 -15.76 20.91
CA ASP A 185 2.62 -14.44 21.52
C ASP A 185 3.00 -13.34 20.51
N MET A 186 2.27 -12.23 20.56
CA MET A 186 2.36 -11.10 19.64
C MET A 186 2.47 -9.79 20.44
N THR A 187 3.24 -9.81 21.51
CA THR A 187 3.32 -8.71 22.49
C THR A 187 3.80 -7.41 21.85
N GLU A 188 4.88 -7.42 21.07
CA GLU A 188 5.42 -6.22 20.42
C GLU A 188 4.52 -5.75 19.28
N LEU A 189 3.93 -6.65 18.49
CA LEU A 189 2.95 -6.26 17.47
C LEU A 189 1.69 -5.65 18.10
N ARG A 190 1.25 -6.17 19.25
CA ARG A 190 0.14 -5.59 20.02
C ARG A 190 0.51 -4.20 20.52
N LYS A 191 1.69 -3.99 21.11
CA LYS A 191 2.15 -2.67 21.56
C LYS A 191 2.15 -1.64 20.42
N TRP A 192 2.59 -2.03 19.21
CA TRP A 192 2.48 -1.17 18.03
C TRP A 192 1.03 -0.78 17.72
N CYS A 193 0.07 -1.69 17.91
CA CYS A 193 -1.35 -1.39 17.66
C CYS A 193 -1.96 -0.51 18.74
N ASP A 194 -1.60 -0.75 20.01
CA ASP A 194 -2.13 -0.04 21.18
C ASP A 194 -1.60 1.40 21.28
N ASP A 195 -0.30 1.62 21.06
CA ASP A 195 0.35 2.95 21.10
C ASP A 195 1.38 3.12 19.98
N ARG A 196 0.85 3.34 18.77
CA ARG A 196 1.67 3.54 17.58
C ARG A 196 2.57 4.78 17.65
N PRO A 197 2.11 5.95 18.16
CA PRO A 197 2.97 7.12 18.31
C PRO A 197 4.19 6.86 19.19
N GLU A 198 4.03 6.24 20.37
CA GLU A 198 5.17 5.90 21.24
C GLU A 198 6.16 4.99 20.52
N TRP A 199 5.67 3.96 19.82
CA TRP A 199 6.55 3.02 19.14
C TRP A 199 7.35 3.70 18.02
N ILE A 200 6.73 4.64 17.29
CA ILE A 200 7.39 5.44 16.26
C ILE A 200 8.51 6.27 16.88
N GLU A 201 8.24 6.97 17.97
CA GLU A 201 9.27 7.79 18.64
C GLU A 201 10.40 6.93 19.21
N HIS A 202 10.09 5.78 19.84
CA HIS A 202 11.11 4.84 20.33
C HIS A 202 12.09 4.42 19.22
N VAL A 203 11.59 4.06 18.03
CA VAL A 203 12.46 3.67 16.91
C VAL A 203 13.16 4.87 16.29
N ALA A 204 12.52 6.03 16.24
CA ALA A 204 13.14 7.26 15.76
C ALA A 204 14.33 7.66 16.65
N GLU A 205 14.16 7.62 17.96
CA GLU A 205 15.23 7.90 18.93
C GLU A 205 16.35 6.88 18.86
N ALA A 206 16.02 5.59 18.81
CA ALA A 206 17.01 4.50 18.72
C ALA A 206 17.96 4.64 17.51
N HIS A 207 17.51 5.32 16.44
CA HIS A 207 18.27 5.55 15.21
C HIS A 207 18.59 7.01 14.94
N SER A 208 18.36 7.90 15.91
CA SER A 208 18.59 9.35 15.76
C SER A 208 17.97 9.91 14.47
N LEU A 209 16.74 9.48 14.12
CA LEU A 209 16.06 9.97 12.94
C LEU A 209 15.84 11.49 13.05
N PRO A 210 16.06 12.25 11.96
CA PRO A 210 15.72 13.68 11.91
C PRO A 210 14.29 13.97 12.38
N SER A 211 14.08 15.17 12.91
CA SER A 211 12.72 15.63 13.25
C SER A 211 11.88 15.82 11.99
N ASP A 212 10.56 15.95 12.18
CA ASP A 212 9.65 16.28 11.08
C ASP A 212 9.93 17.71 10.56
N GLU A 213 10.36 18.62 11.43
CA GLU A 213 10.77 19.99 11.10
C GLU A 213 12.03 20.03 10.22
N ASP A 214 13.01 19.17 10.49
CA ASP A 214 14.24 19.07 9.71
C ASP A 214 14.01 18.44 8.31
N ARG A 215 12.85 17.82 8.11
CA ARG A 215 12.52 17.07 6.88
C ARG A 215 11.18 17.54 6.32
N PHE A 216 10.13 16.80 6.62
CA PHE A 216 8.77 17.12 6.21
C PHE A 216 7.78 16.56 7.23
N PRO A 217 6.56 17.12 7.32
CA PRO A 217 5.53 16.62 8.22
C PRO A 217 5.29 15.12 8.05
N GLU A 218 5.33 14.39 9.16
CA GLU A 218 5.21 12.93 9.28
C GLU A 218 6.40 12.11 8.76
N TYR A 219 7.59 12.71 8.60
CA TYR A 219 8.79 12.01 8.15
C TYR A 219 9.13 10.80 9.03
N ARG A 220 9.16 10.97 10.37
CA ARG A 220 9.47 9.86 11.29
C ARG A 220 8.43 8.75 11.18
N LYS A 221 7.15 9.12 11.17
CA LYS A 221 6.04 8.19 11.00
C LYS A 221 6.18 7.37 9.72
N ASP A 222 6.46 7.99 8.59
CA ASP A 222 6.57 7.30 7.31
C ASP A 222 7.80 6.40 7.25
N THR A 223 8.93 6.87 7.77
CA THR A 223 10.19 6.13 7.80
C THR A 223 10.08 4.87 8.67
N VAL A 224 9.49 4.99 9.86
CA VAL A 224 9.28 3.84 10.76
C VAL A 224 8.16 2.92 10.27
N LYS A 225 7.09 3.46 9.66
CA LYS A 225 6.03 2.64 9.03
C LYS A 225 6.59 1.74 7.93
N GLU A 226 7.56 2.22 7.15
CA GLU A 226 8.23 1.40 6.13
C GLU A 226 8.95 0.19 6.73
N LEU A 227 9.56 0.31 7.92
CA LEU A 227 10.14 -0.82 8.67
C LEU A 227 9.06 -1.82 9.08
N MET A 228 7.97 -1.36 9.69
CA MET A 228 6.87 -2.21 10.12
C MET A 228 6.29 -3.03 8.95
N ILE A 229 5.97 -2.37 7.83
CA ILE A 229 5.46 -3.03 6.62
C ILE A 229 6.46 -4.06 6.11
N ARG A 230 7.75 -3.71 6.07
CA ARG A 230 8.81 -4.60 5.63
C ARG A 230 8.87 -5.88 6.47
N LEU A 231 8.86 -5.76 7.80
CA LEU A 231 8.93 -6.91 8.70
C LEU A 231 7.70 -7.81 8.56
N MET A 232 6.49 -7.26 8.46
CA MET A 232 5.26 -8.07 8.27
C MET A 232 5.37 -8.99 7.04
N PHE A 233 5.93 -8.48 5.96
CA PHE A 233 6.09 -9.23 4.71
C PHE A 233 7.47 -9.89 4.56
N GLY A 234 8.21 -10.04 5.66
CA GLY A 234 9.42 -10.85 5.77
C GLY A 234 10.69 -10.20 5.20
N GLY A 235 10.69 -8.89 4.99
CA GLY A 235 11.94 -8.16 4.82
C GLY A 235 12.71 -8.05 6.15
N THR A 236 13.94 -7.55 6.09
CA THR A 236 14.85 -7.51 7.24
C THR A 236 15.05 -6.09 7.75
N TYR A 237 15.39 -5.98 9.03
CA TYR A 237 15.79 -4.72 9.66
C TYR A 237 17.03 -4.13 8.97
N ASP A 238 18.01 -4.97 8.62
CA ASP A 238 19.24 -4.55 7.91
C ASP A 238 18.94 -3.90 6.57
N ALA A 239 17.99 -4.44 5.82
CA ALA A 239 17.61 -3.85 4.54
C ALA A 239 16.97 -2.46 4.75
N TRP A 240 16.20 -2.28 5.83
CA TRP A 240 15.63 -0.97 6.16
C TRP A 240 16.71 0.04 6.56
N LEU A 241 17.70 -0.36 7.36
CA LEU A 241 18.84 0.49 7.69
C LEU A 241 19.60 0.94 6.44
N LYS A 242 19.92 -0.01 5.57
CA LYS A 242 20.64 0.27 4.31
C LYS A 242 19.88 1.25 3.43
N GLU A 243 18.56 1.09 3.30
CA GLU A 243 17.73 1.99 2.50
C GLU A 243 17.57 3.39 3.11
N ASN A 244 17.81 3.54 4.41
CA ASN A 244 17.87 4.83 5.10
C ASN A 244 19.30 5.35 5.27
N ASN A 245 20.26 4.82 4.51
CA ASN A 245 21.67 5.21 4.52
C ASN A 245 22.37 5.06 5.89
N MET A 246 21.94 4.07 6.68
CA MET A 246 22.56 3.72 7.96
C MET A 246 23.54 2.55 7.77
N ASP A 247 24.67 2.57 8.48
CA ASP A 247 25.65 1.48 8.41
C ASP A 247 25.19 0.30 9.27
N THR A 248 24.75 -0.77 8.60
CA THR A 248 24.25 -2.00 9.25
C THR A 248 25.20 -2.64 10.25
N LYS A 249 26.51 -2.36 10.16
CA LYS A 249 27.54 -2.94 11.04
C LYS A 249 27.65 -2.22 12.39
N TYR A 250 27.40 -0.91 12.41
CA TYR A 250 27.62 -0.07 13.60
C TYR A 250 26.33 0.47 14.20
N GLU A 251 25.25 0.47 13.43
CA GLU A 251 23.96 0.99 13.86
C GLU A 251 23.36 0.15 15.00
N PRO A 252 22.96 0.77 16.13
CA PRO A 252 22.33 0.05 17.23
C PRO A 252 21.01 -0.60 16.78
N ARG A 253 20.68 -1.76 17.36
CA ARG A 253 19.41 -2.42 17.08
C ARG A 253 18.45 -2.26 18.24
N SER A 254 17.26 -1.75 17.93
CA SER A 254 16.16 -1.73 18.88
C SER A 254 15.74 -3.16 19.22
N GLU A 255 15.85 -3.54 20.50
CA GLU A 255 15.41 -4.85 20.98
C GLU A 255 13.93 -5.11 20.68
N ARG A 256 13.09 -4.08 20.75
CA ARG A 256 11.65 -4.18 20.42
C ARG A 256 11.44 -4.58 18.98
N VAL A 257 12.23 -4.01 18.05
CA VAL A 257 12.17 -4.34 16.63
C VAL A 257 12.65 -5.78 16.37
N MET A 258 13.71 -6.21 17.05
CA MET A 258 14.22 -7.58 16.94
C MET A 258 13.19 -8.61 17.43
N LYS A 259 12.57 -8.37 18.60
CA LYS A 259 11.49 -9.20 19.14
C LYS A 259 10.28 -9.23 18.20
N LEU A 260 9.86 -8.07 17.68
CA LEU A 260 8.79 -7.98 16.69
C LEU A 260 9.10 -8.81 15.42
N ALA A 261 10.33 -8.78 14.92
CA ALA A 261 10.74 -9.57 13.76
C ALA A 261 10.63 -11.08 14.05
N GLU A 262 11.01 -11.50 15.25
CA GLU A 262 10.85 -12.88 15.73
C GLU A 262 9.37 -13.28 15.86
N GLU A 263 8.53 -12.44 16.47
CA GLU A 263 7.08 -12.65 16.57
C GLU A 263 6.45 -12.87 15.19
N LEU A 264 6.78 -12.03 14.20
CA LEU A 264 6.26 -12.13 12.85
C LEU A 264 6.78 -13.37 12.10
N ALA A 265 8.01 -13.82 12.36
CA ALA A 265 8.52 -15.08 11.83
C ALA A 265 7.79 -16.29 12.43
N ASN A 266 7.56 -16.27 13.74
CA ASN A 266 6.81 -17.30 14.47
C ASN A 266 5.34 -17.36 14.02
N LEU A 267 4.69 -16.21 13.84
CA LEU A 267 3.35 -16.12 13.28
C LEU A 267 3.27 -16.75 11.88
N ARG A 268 4.24 -16.45 11.01
CA ARG A 268 4.28 -17.01 9.65
C ARG A 268 4.32 -18.53 9.67
N LYS A 269 5.19 -19.10 10.51
CA LYS A 269 5.27 -20.56 10.71
C LYS A 269 3.95 -21.12 11.25
N ALA A 270 3.38 -20.47 12.27
CA ALA A 270 2.13 -20.88 12.88
C ALA A 270 0.96 -20.89 11.88
N VAL A 271 0.87 -19.88 11.00
CA VAL A 271 -0.11 -19.84 9.90
C VAL A 271 0.10 -20.98 8.93
N PHE A 272 1.34 -21.27 8.53
CA PHE A 272 1.61 -22.35 7.58
C PHE A 272 1.31 -23.75 8.10
N ASP A 273 1.47 -23.94 9.41
CA ASP A 273 1.16 -25.19 10.09
C ASP A 273 -0.33 -25.31 10.49
N SER A 274 -1.12 -24.24 10.35
CA SER A 274 -2.52 -24.21 10.81
C SER A 274 -3.46 -25.01 9.92
N CYS A 275 -4.49 -25.60 10.53
CA CYS A 275 -5.50 -26.37 9.81
C CYS A 275 -6.26 -25.52 8.77
N GLU A 276 -6.46 -24.24 9.06
CA GLU A 276 -7.20 -23.29 8.22
C GLU A 276 -6.47 -22.97 6.91
N TRP A 277 -5.13 -22.87 6.96
CA TRP A 277 -4.33 -22.40 5.82
C TRP A 277 -3.47 -23.47 5.16
N LEU A 278 -3.29 -24.65 5.77
CA LEU A 278 -2.40 -25.69 5.27
C LEU A 278 -2.64 -26.05 3.79
N ALA A 279 -3.91 -26.24 3.41
CA ALA A 279 -4.28 -26.57 2.04
C ALA A 279 -3.94 -25.43 1.05
N PHE A 280 -4.22 -24.19 1.43
CA PHE A 280 -3.90 -23.01 0.64
C PHE A 280 -2.38 -22.86 0.47
N VAL A 281 -1.62 -22.99 1.56
CA VAL A 281 -0.17 -22.83 1.61
C VAL A 281 0.51 -23.85 0.69
N ARG A 282 0.12 -25.12 0.75
CA ARG A 282 0.65 -26.18 -0.13
C ARG A 282 0.42 -25.84 -1.60
N LYS A 283 -0.83 -25.54 -1.97
CA LYS A 283 -1.22 -25.20 -3.34
C LYS A 283 -0.49 -23.97 -3.85
N ASP A 284 -0.35 -22.92 -3.03
CA ASP A 284 0.25 -21.66 -3.47
C ASP A 284 1.78 -21.74 -3.55
N ARG A 285 2.43 -22.51 -2.66
CA ARG A 285 3.86 -22.86 -2.78
C ARG A 285 4.14 -23.59 -4.09
N GLU A 286 3.38 -24.65 -4.39
CA GLU A 286 3.52 -25.41 -5.64
C GLU A 286 3.30 -24.53 -6.88
N ARG A 287 2.31 -23.63 -6.83
CA ARG A 287 2.10 -22.64 -7.90
C ARG A 287 3.32 -21.75 -8.09
N LEU A 288 3.87 -21.17 -7.02
CA LEU A 288 5.03 -20.27 -7.11
C LEU A 288 6.29 -20.99 -7.59
N LYS A 289 6.50 -22.25 -7.19
CA LYS A 289 7.59 -23.10 -7.71
C LYS A 289 7.45 -23.30 -9.22
N ARG A 290 6.25 -23.63 -9.71
CA ARG A 290 5.98 -23.78 -11.15
C ARG A 290 6.17 -22.49 -11.94
N GLU A 291 5.87 -21.34 -11.34
CA GLU A 291 6.06 -20.04 -11.99
C GLU A 291 7.55 -19.64 -12.11
N GLY A 292 8.45 -20.23 -11.33
CA GLY A 292 9.90 -19.95 -11.40
C GLY A 292 10.30 -18.51 -11.09
N LYS A 293 9.39 -17.69 -10.55
CA LYS A 293 9.62 -16.24 -10.27
C LYS A 293 10.35 -15.97 -8.95
N LYS A 294 10.60 -17.01 -8.15
CA LYS A 294 11.19 -16.92 -6.82
C LYS A 294 12.27 -18.00 -6.71
N GLU A 295 13.46 -17.58 -6.33
CA GLU A 295 14.67 -18.43 -6.36
C GLU A 295 14.79 -19.30 -5.11
N THR A 296 14.22 -18.87 -3.99
CA THR A 296 14.35 -19.55 -2.69
C THR A 296 12.99 -19.88 -2.08
N ASP A 297 12.94 -20.97 -1.30
CA ASP A 297 11.75 -21.34 -0.53
C ASP A 297 11.32 -20.22 0.43
N GLU A 298 12.28 -19.49 0.99
CA GLU A 298 12.00 -18.33 1.86
C GLU A 298 11.27 -17.21 1.09
N ALA A 299 11.68 -16.90 -0.14
CA ALA A 299 11.02 -15.89 -0.97
C ALA A 299 9.61 -16.32 -1.42
N ILE A 300 9.42 -17.63 -1.62
CA ILE A 300 8.09 -18.22 -1.85
C ILE A 300 7.22 -18.02 -0.61
N ASP A 301 7.73 -18.38 0.56
CA ASP A 301 7.00 -18.29 1.84
C ASP A 301 6.59 -16.85 2.17
N LYS A 302 7.48 -15.88 1.97
CA LYS A 302 7.13 -14.44 2.11
C LYS A 302 5.95 -14.07 1.21
N SER A 303 5.94 -14.56 -0.03
CA SER A 303 4.88 -14.29 -1.01
C SER A 303 3.56 -14.98 -0.63
N VAL A 304 3.61 -16.24 -0.17
CA VAL A 304 2.42 -16.98 0.29
C VAL A 304 1.79 -16.29 1.49
N PHE A 305 2.59 -15.93 2.50
CA PHE A 305 2.09 -15.24 3.70
C PHE A 305 1.48 -13.88 3.36
N SER A 306 2.12 -13.11 2.47
CA SER A 306 1.59 -11.83 2.01
C SER A 306 0.22 -11.98 1.36
N ARG A 307 0.01 -13.04 0.55
CA ARG A 307 -1.30 -13.33 -0.03
C ARG A 307 -2.36 -13.67 1.02
N ILE A 308 -2.01 -14.44 2.04
CA ILE A 308 -2.92 -14.76 3.14
C ILE A 308 -3.36 -13.47 3.85
N ALA A 309 -2.40 -12.66 4.28
CA ALA A 309 -2.65 -11.41 4.98
C ALA A 309 -3.50 -10.42 4.15
N GLN A 310 -3.24 -10.32 2.84
CA GLN A 310 -4.03 -9.49 1.93
C GLN A 310 -5.44 -10.07 1.67
N SER A 311 -5.61 -11.39 1.73
CA SER A 311 -6.94 -12.01 1.57
C SER A 311 -7.83 -11.68 2.76
N LEU A 312 -7.27 -11.74 3.97
CA LEU A 312 -7.95 -11.32 5.19
C LEU A 312 -8.34 -9.82 5.14
N GLU A 313 -7.46 -8.95 4.65
CA GLU A 313 -7.78 -7.53 4.40
C GLU A 313 -8.94 -7.36 3.41
N ASN A 314 -8.96 -8.13 2.32
CA ASN A 314 -10.05 -8.07 1.34
C ASN A 314 -11.40 -8.53 1.91
N GLU A 315 -11.43 -9.48 2.84
CA GLU A 315 -12.66 -9.89 3.53
C GLU A 315 -13.24 -8.73 4.35
N VAL A 316 -12.38 -7.97 5.03
CA VAL A 316 -12.77 -6.76 5.77
C VAL A 316 -13.29 -5.68 4.81
N LEU A 317 -12.56 -5.39 3.73
CA LEU A 317 -13.01 -4.42 2.72
C LEU A 317 -14.33 -4.82 2.07
N SER A 318 -14.54 -6.12 1.84
CA SER A 318 -15.81 -6.64 1.31
C SER A 318 -16.96 -6.43 2.30
N SER A 319 -16.72 -6.61 3.60
CA SER A 319 -17.67 -6.31 4.66
C SER A 319 -18.02 -4.81 4.69
N MET A 320 -17.01 -3.92 4.60
CA MET A 320 -17.22 -2.47 4.53
C MET A 320 -18.06 -2.07 3.30
N ARG A 321 -17.70 -2.57 2.11
CA ARG A 321 -18.45 -2.31 0.86
C ARG A 321 -19.91 -2.75 0.96
N ARG A 322 -20.15 -3.94 1.54
CA ARG A 322 -21.50 -4.48 1.71
C ARG A 322 -22.31 -3.60 2.68
N HIS A 323 -21.73 -3.20 3.81
CA HIS A 323 -22.37 -2.29 4.75
C HIS A 323 -22.75 -0.96 4.08
N LEU A 324 -21.83 -0.35 3.31
CA LEU A 324 -22.12 0.89 2.58
C LEU A 324 -23.29 0.70 1.61
N HIS A 325 -23.25 -0.33 0.79
CA HIS A 325 -24.29 -0.62 -0.20
C HIS A 325 -25.67 -0.82 0.45
N GLU A 326 -25.75 -1.68 1.47
CA GLU A 326 -27.00 -1.97 2.21
C GLU A 326 -27.61 -0.71 2.87
N ASN A 327 -26.77 0.26 3.25
CA ASN A 327 -27.21 1.52 3.85
C ASN A 327 -27.30 2.68 2.84
N GLY A 328 -27.26 2.38 1.52
CA GLY A 328 -27.45 3.36 0.45
C GLY A 328 -26.29 4.37 0.32
N TRP A 329 -25.10 4.02 0.78
CA TRP A 329 -23.87 4.77 0.52
C TRP A 329 -23.19 4.26 -0.76
N ARG A 330 -22.50 5.17 -1.45
CA ARG A 330 -21.76 4.83 -2.68
C ARG A 330 -20.26 4.95 -2.43
N ALA A 331 -19.56 3.83 -2.57
CA ALA A 331 -18.11 3.86 -2.71
C ALA A 331 -17.75 4.37 -4.11
N LEU A 332 -16.89 5.37 -4.18
CA LEU A 332 -16.36 5.99 -5.41
C LEU A 332 -15.04 5.37 -5.84
N THR A 333 -14.23 4.88 -4.89
CA THR A 333 -12.90 4.32 -5.15
C THR A 333 -12.56 3.27 -4.09
N LEU A 334 -11.84 2.22 -4.49
CA LEU A 334 -11.17 1.31 -3.55
C LEU A 334 -9.76 1.82 -3.29
N CYS A 335 -9.48 2.29 -2.08
CA CYS A 335 -8.19 2.90 -1.73
C CYS A 335 -7.45 2.03 -0.73
N PHE A 336 -6.72 1.02 -1.22
CA PHE A 336 -5.92 0.15 -0.36
C PHE A 336 -6.78 -0.51 0.73
N ASP A 337 -6.49 -0.24 2.00
CA ASP A 337 -7.21 -0.68 3.20
C ASP A 337 -8.40 0.23 3.58
N GLY A 338 -8.79 1.14 2.68
CA GLY A 338 -9.92 2.05 2.84
C GLY A 338 -10.77 2.22 1.58
N LEU A 339 -11.80 3.04 1.71
CA LEU A 339 -12.79 3.34 0.68
C LEU A 339 -13.02 4.85 0.63
N VAL A 340 -13.02 5.41 -0.59
CA VAL A 340 -13.50 6.78 -0.79
C VAL A 340 -15.00 6.72 -1.02
N VAL A 341 -15.78 7.42 -0.20
CA VAL A 341 -17.25 7.35 -0.17
C VAL A 341 -17.84 8.72 -0.49
N GLN A 342 -18.89 8.73 -1.30
CA GLN A 342 -19.57 9.96 -1.69
C GLN A 342 -20.16 10.70 -0.48
N HIS A 343 -19.92 12.00 -0.37
CA HIS A 343 -20.53 12.87 0.62
C HIS A 343 -22.06 12.93 0.46
N ARG A 344 -22.75 12.97 1.59
CA ARG A 344 -24.20 13.14 1.68
C ARG A 344 -24.50 14.20 2.75
N PRO A 345 -24.83 15.45 2.38
CA PRO A 345 -25.02 16.54 3.33
C PRO A 345 -26.05 16.26 4.42
N GLU A 346 -27.02 15.40 4.13
CA GLU A 346 -28.16 15.09 4.98
C GLU A 346 -27.90 13.99 6.02
N ARG A 347 -26.74 13.32 6.00
CA ARG A 347 -26.44 12.22 6.94
C ARG A 347 -24.96 11.93 7.09
N THR A 348 -24.60 11.34 8.24
CA THR A 348 -23.25 10.87 8.53
C THR A 348 -23.18 9.35 8.47
N LEU A 349 -22.03 8.81 8.07
CA LEU A 349 -21.82 7.37 8.08
C LEU A 349 -21.66 6.86 9.53
N ASP A 350 -22.41 5.83 9.89
CA ASP A 350 -22.30 5.18 11.19
C ASP A 350 -21.09 4.23 11.23
N LEU A 351 -19.97 4.73 11.76
CA LEU A 351 -18.73 3.97 11.85
C LEU A 351 -18.82 2.85 12.89
N GLU A 352 -19.59 3.01 13.98
CA GLU A 352 -19.77 1.98 14.99
C GLU A 352 -20.51 0.77 14.41
N ALA A 353 -21.59 1.02 13.65
CA ALA A 353 -22.32 -0.03 12.95
C ALA A 353 -21.44 -0.72 11.89
N MET A 354 -20.56 0.03 11.21
CA MET A 354 -19.58 -0.55 10.28
C MET A 354 -18.57 -1.46 11.00
N ASN A 355 -18.00 -1.00 12.12
CA ASN A 355 -17.06 -1.78 12.95
C ASN A 355 -17.75 -3.06 13.48
N ALA A 356 -18.98 -2.95 13.98
CA ALA A 356 -19.77 -4.08 14.44
C ALA A 356 -20.02 -5.09 13.30
N ARG A 357 -20.30 -4.61 12.09
CA ARG A 357 -20.46 -5.47 10.91
C ARG A 357 -19.15 -6.19 10.54
N ILE A 358 -18.03 -5.48 10.53
CA ILE A 358 -16.70 -6.08 10.29
C ILE A 358 -16.42 -7.19 11.30
N LYS A 359 -16.63 -6.93 12.59
CA LYS A 359 -16.44 -7.93 13.65
C LYS A 359 -17.38 -9.11 13.51
N LYS A 360 -18.64 -8.88 13.13
CA LYS A 360 -19.61 -9.96 12.87
C LYS A 360 -19.18 -10.85 11.71
N ASP A 361 -18.84 -10.25 10.57
CA ASP A 361 -18.59 -10.95 9.31
C ASP A 361 -17.20 -11.60 9.31
N THR A 362 -16.19 -10.90 9.83
CA THR A 362 -14.79 -11.34 9.74
C THR A 362 -14.21 -11.86 11.03
N LYS A 363 -14.82 -11.58 12.20
CA LYS A 363 -14.29 -11.83 13.56
C LYS A 363 -13.03 -11.05 13.96
N PHE A 364 -12.59 -10.09 13.14
CA PHE A 364 -11.57 -9.13 13.56
C PHE A 364 -12.21 -7.93 14.21
N ASP A 365 -11.62 -7.49 15.33
CA ASP A 365 -11.96 -6.22 15.95
C ASP A 365 -11.08 -5.13 15.32
N LEU A 366 -11.68 -4.28 14.51
CA LEU A 366 -10.99 -3.25 13.73
C LEU A 366 -11.73 -1.92 13.86
N GLU A 367 -10.97 -0.84 13.86
CA GLU A 367 -11.47 0.53 13.95
C GLU A 367 -11.41 1.17 12.56
N VAL A 368 -12.58 1.45 11.97
CA VAL A 368 -12.71 2.34 10.82
C VAL A 368 -12.63 3.78 11.31
N VAL A 369 -11.79 4.58 10.65
CA VAL A 369 -11.59 6.00 10.92
C VAL A 369 -11.80 6.80 9.64
N GLU A 370 -12.22 8.06 9.79
CA GLU A 370 -12.23 9.00 8.68
C GLU A 370 -10.88 9.74 8.63
N LYS A 371 -10.22 9.68 7.47
CA LYS A 371 -9.05 10.52 7.18
C LYS A 371 -9.52 11.85 6.61
N ALA A 372 -8.78 12.91 6.93
CA ALA A 372 -8.99 14.22 6.33
C ALA A 372 -8.84 14.14 4.81
N LEU A 373 -9.98 14.18 4.12
CA LEU A 373 -10.10 14.28 2.66
C LEU A 373 -11.20 15.27 2.30
N PHE A 374 -12.37 15.17 2.94
CA PHE A 374 -13.51 16.03 2.63
C PHE A 374 -13.22 17.49 3.02
N SER A 375 -13.39 18.41 2.07
CA SER A 375 -13.22 19.84 2.27
C SER A 375 -13.91 20.61 1.14
N ALA A 376 -14.55 21.73 1.47
CA ALA A 376 -15.08 22.66 0.47
C ALA A 376 -13.97 23.34 -0.33
N ASP A 377 -12.82 23.55 0.31
CA ASP A 377 -11.63 24.18 -0.26
C ASP A 377 -10.57 23.15 -0.63
N PHE A 378 -9.76 23.47 -1.64
CA PHE A 378 -8.61 22.64 -2.00
C PHE A 378 -7.44 22.86 -1.03
N PRO A 379 -6.68 21.83 -0.68
CA PRO A 379 -5.52 21.99 0.20
C PRO A 379 -4.39 22.75 -0.50
N VAL A 380 -3.38 23.13 0.27
CA VAL A 380 -2.10 23.60 -0.26
C VAL A 380 -1.25 22.39 -0.66
N LEU A 381 -0.85 22.33 -1.92
CA LEU A 381 0.02 21.32 -2.49
C LEU A 381 1.44 21.48 -1.92
N SER A 382 2.04 20.36 -1.54
CA SER A 382 3.42 20.33 -1.04
C SER A 382 4.31 19.44 -1.89
N LEU A 383 5.53 19.93 -2.15
CA LEU A 383 6.61 19.18 -2.80
C LEU A 383 7.62 18.58 -1.80
N ALA A 384 7.45 18.85 -0.49
CA ALA A 384 8.45 18.57 0.55
C ALA A 384 8.79 17.07 0.70
N ARG A 385 7.92 16.17 0.22
CA ARG A 385 8.10 14.72 0.24
C ARG A 385 8.90 14.19 -0.95
N ALA A 386 9.60 15.06 -1.68
CA ALA A 386 10.57 14.66 -2.69
C ALA A 386 11.65 13.78 -2.03
N LYS A 387 11.89 12.59 -2.59
CA LYS A 387 12.91 11.64 -2.12
C LYS A 387 14.06 11.64 -3.10
#